data_AF-A0A6P1F216-F1
#
_entry.id   AF-A0A6P1F216-F1
#
_cell.length_a   1.000
_cell.length_b   1.000
_cell.length_c   1.000
_cell.angle_alpha   90.00
_cell.angle_beta   90.00
_cell.angle_gamma   90.00
#
_symmetry.space_group_name_H-M   'P 1'
#
loop_
_entity.id
_entity.type
_entity.pdbx_description
1 polymer ?
#
loop_
_entity_poly.entity_id
_entity_poly.type
_entity_poly.pdbx_seq_one_letter_code
_entity_poly.pdbx_strand_id
1 'polypeptide(L)'
;MQWWNEFVNWVQTTEGRQSVFVAALVLLAVIVGVVVAALVLRSAVARLIRQQEHERKNAVIATLIDAAVDASAWNVLSPSERILSDRASAQAETHLRLLPIKGSGVAANWAAHELADLKHTSTTGGYQTAASVGEFRDRLVLWRDKPNRARKAFLADLERWRFSETARPESPKTGASTTTASEPSAERSAEPARPTPAPAAATPVVVGAGSSEPSRTFERPSTPTIVLPPASEHPGSDETRRLLADVDRLDVPSRERPVEELPPVEQPAAPAPSSGETASESPAESTADGDESDRMREDREQSGVTARSAE
;
A
#
# COMPACT_ATOMS: atom_id res chain seq x y z
N MET A 1 22.64 -50.81 -37.71
CA MET A 1 23.34 -50.15 -38.84
C MET A 1 22.60 -50.32 -40.17
N GLN A 2 22.11 -51.52 -40.52
CA GLN A 2 21.38 -51.74 -41.79
C GLN A 2 20.12 -50.87 -41.96
N TRP A 3 19.30 -50.70 -40.91
CA TRP A 3 18.09 -49.86 -40.95
C TRP A 3 18.35 -48.39 -41.35
N TRP A 4 19.51 -47.85 -40.96
CA TRP A 4 19.90 -46.47 -41.27
C TRP A 4 20.26 -46.33 -42.74
N ASN A 5 20.99 -47.30 -43.28
CA ASN A 5 21.34 -47.33 -44.70
C ASN A 5 20.10 -47.56 -45.58
N GLU A 6 19.17 -48.42 -45.17
CA GLU A 6 17.89 -48.63 -45.84
C GLU A 6 17.05 -47.34 -45.88
N PHE A 7 16.98 -46.62 -44.76
CA PHE A 7 16.31 -45.32 -44.69
C PHE A 7 16.95 -44.30 -45.62
N VAL A 8 18.28 -44.15 -45.58
CA VAL A 8 19.00 -43.20 -46.45
C VAL A 8 18.83 -43.54 -47.93
N ASN A 9 18.92 -44.81 -48.30
CA ASN A 9 18.71 -45.26 -49.68
C ASN A 9 17.28 -45.00 -50.16
N TRP A 10 16.29 -45.27 -49.30
CA TRP A 10 14.90 -44.95 -49.59
C TRP A 10 14.67 -43.44 -49.76
N VAL A 11 15.24 -42.59 -48.90
CA VAL A 11 15.16 -41.12 -49.02
C VAL A 11 15.71 -40.63 -50.36
N GLN A 12 16.70 -41.31 -50.96
CA GLN A 12 17.24 -40.93 -52.27
C GLN A 12 16.34 -41.32 -53.46
N THR A 13 15.37 -42.23 -53.26
CA THR A 13 14.37 -42.54 -54.29
C THR A 13 13.45 -41.34 -54.56
N THR A 14 12.78 -41.33 -55.72
CA THR A 14 11.88 -40.23 -56.10
C THR A 14 10.67 -40.12 -55.15
N GLU A 15 10.08 -41.25 -54.73
CA GLU A 15 8.99 -41.28 -53.74
C GLU A 15 9.46 -40.87 -52.33
N GLY A 16 10.65 -41.32 -51.93
CA GLY A 16 11.26 -40.94 -50.64
C GLY A 16 11.50 -39.43 -50.54
N ARG A 17 12.05 -38.80 -51.59
CA ARG A 17 12.25 -37.34 -51.63
C ARG A 17 10.94 -36.57 -51.53
N GLN A 18 9.90 -37.01 -52.24
CA GLN A 18 8.60 -36.33 -52.22
C GLN A 18 7.95 -36.39 -50.83
N SER A 19 7.96 -37.55 -50.19
CA SER A 19 7.40 -37.71 -48.84
C SER A 19 8.18 -36.93 -47.78
N VAL A 20 9.53 -36.94 -47.82
CA VAL A 20 10.38 -36.12 -46.94
C VAL A 20 10.12 -34.63 -47.16
N PHE A 21 9.95 -34.18 -48.40
CA PHE A 21 9.64 -32.79 -48.69
C PHE A 21 8.30 -32.36 -48.11
N VAL A 22 7.24 -33.18 -48.25
CA VAL A 22 5.93 -32.90 -47.63
C VAL A 22 6.04 -32.88 -46.11
N ALA A 23 6.74 -33.84 -45.51
CA ALA A 23 6.97 -33.87 -44.06
C ALA A 23 7.74 -32.62 -43.57
N ALA A 24 8.76 -32.20 -44.31
CA ALA A 24 9.51 -30.99 -44.01
C ALA A 24 8.65 -29.72 -44.13
N LEU A 25 7.78 -29.63 -45.13
CA LEU A 25 6.82 -28.54 -45.27
C LEU A 25 5.81 -28.49 -44.13
N VAL A 26 5.26 -29.64 -43.72
CA VAL A 26 4.34 -29.73 -42.57
C VAL A 26 5.05 -29.29 -41.30
N LEU A 27 6.26 -29.79 -41.06
CA LEU A 27 7.07 -29.40 -39.89
C LEU A 27 7.38 -27.91 -39.89
N LEU A 28 7.76 -27.34 -41.05
CA LEU A 28 7.97 -25.91 -41.21
C LEU A 28 6.68 -25.11 -40.93
N ALA A 29 5.53 -25.55 -41.45
CA ALA A 29 4.25 -24.91 -41.20
C ALA A 29 3.88 -24.90 -39.72
N VAL A 30 4.12 -26.02 -39.01
CA VAL A 30 3.91 -26.11 -37.56
C VAL A 30 4.85 -25.16 -36.82
N ILE A 31 6.14 -25.12 -37.16
CA ILE A 31 7.11 -24.21 -36.54
C ILE A 31 6.68 -22.76 -36.75
N VAL A 32 6.33 -22.37 -37.96
CA VAL A 32 5.85 -21.02 -38.27
C VAL A 32 4.58 -20.71 -37.47
N GLY A 33 3.63 -21.65 -37.41
CA GLY A 33 2.41 -21.52 -36.60
C GLY A 33 2.71 -21.26 -35.12
N VAL A 34 3.63 -22.03 -34.52
CA VAL A 34 4.05 -21.86 -33.12
C VAL A 34 4.76 -20.51 -32.91
N VAL A 35 5.65 -20.11 -33.84
CA VAL A 35 6.36 -18.83 -33.76
C VAL A 35 5.38 -17.66 -33.82
N VAL A 36 4.42 -17.68 -34.75
CA VAL A 36 3.41 -16.63 -34.88
C VAL A 36 2.52 -16.59 -33.64
N ALA A 37 2.05 -17.74 -33.15
CA ALA A 37 1.25 -17.82 -31.93
C ALA A 37 2.00 -17.26 -30.71
N ALA A 38 3.28 -17.61 -30.55
CA ALA A 38 4.12 -17.11 -29.47
C ALA A 38 4.34 -15.58 -29.55
N LEU A 39 4.53 -15.03 -30.74
CA LEU A 39 4.68 -13.59 -30.94
C LEU A 39 3.40 -12.83 -30.58
N VAL A 40 2.24 -13.33 -31.00
CA VAL A 40 0.94 -12.74 -30.65
C VAL A 40 0.73 -12.77 -29.15
N LEU A 41 0.94 -13.93 -28.50
CA LEU A 41 0.80 -14.06 -27.05
C LEU A 41 1.72 -13.11 -26.30
N ARG A 42 3.00 -13.04 -26.71
CA ARG A 42 3.99 -12.11 -26.12
C ARG A 42 3.54 -10.65 -26.26
N SER A 43 3.01 -10.28 -27.41
CA SER A 43 2.54 -8.91 -27.67
C SER A 43 1.31 -8.56 -26.81
N ALA A 44 0.38 -9.51 -26.65
CA ALA A 44 -0.82 -9.35 -25.85
C ALA A 44 -0.49 -9.19 -24.36
N VAL A 45 0.37 -10.07 -23.82
CA VAL A 45 0.85 -9.99 -22.44
C VAL A 45 1.59 -8.67 -22.18
N ALA A 46 2.48 -8.27 -23.09
CA ALA A 46 3.21 -7.01 -22.96
C ALA A 46 2.26 -5.79 -22.98
N ARG A 47 1.21 -5.83 -23.80
CA ARG A 47 0.19 -4.77 -23.84
C ARG A 47 -0.62 -4.73 -22.54
N LEU A 48 -1.03 -5.87 -22.03
CA LEU A 48 -1.80 -5.98 -20.78
C LEU A 48 -1.00 -5.45 -19.59
N ILE A 49 0.29 -5.80 -19.48
CA ILE A 49 1.17 -5.30 -18.41
C ILE A 49 1.28 -3.77 -18.47
N ARG A 50 1.52 -3.21 -19.65
CA ARG A 50 1.58 -1.75 -19.82
C ARG A 50 0.27 -1.07 -19.41
N GLN A 51 -0.86 -1.64 -19.80
CA GLN A 51 -2.18 -1.10 -19.44
C GLN A 51 -2.39 -1.13 -17.91
N GLN A 52 -2.10 -2.26 -17.26
CA GLN A 52 -2.17 -2.41 -15.81
C GLN A 52 -1.26 -1.43 -15.07
N GLU A 53 -0.06 -1.17 -15.58
CA GLU A 53 0.82 -0.16 -15.03
C GLU A 53 0.23 1.25 -15.11
N HIS A 54 -0.41 1.62 -16.22
CA HIS A 54 -1.05 2.92 -16.38
C HIS A 54 -2.27 3.06 -15.45
N GLU A 55 -3.06 2.01 -15.31
CA GLU A 55 -4.21 1.96 -14.40
C GLU A 55 -3.76 2.10 -12.93
N ARG A 56 -2.74 1.36 -12.49
CA ARG A 56 -2.18 1.49 -11.14
C ARG A 56 -1.63 2.87 -10.86
N LYS A 57 -0.92 3.48 -11.82
CA LYS A 57 -0.42 4.86 -11.73
C LYS A 57 -1.56 5.85 -11.52
N ASN A 58 -2.60 5.76 -12.35
CA ASN A 58 -3.76 6.64 -12.28
C ASN A 58 -4.53 6.46 -10.96
N ALA A 59 -4.70 5.21 -10.50
CA ALA A 59 -5.37 4.91 -9.25
C ALA A 59 -4.65 5.56 -8.05
N VAL A 60 -3.33 5.41 -7.96
CA VAL A 60 -2.54 6.02 -6.87
C VAL A 60 -2.58 7.54 -6.91
N ILE A 61 -2.52 8.14 -8.11
CA ILE A 61 -2.63 9.59 -8.25
C ILE A 61 -4.01 10.07 -7.81
N ALA A 62 -5.08 9.36 -8.18
CA ALA A 62 -6.44 9.68 -7.73
C ALA A 62 -6.57 9.61 -6.20
N THR A 63 -6.06 8.56 -5.55
CA THR A 63 -6.10 8.44 -4.09
C THR A 63 -5.27 9.53 -3.39
N LEU A 64 -4.17 9.96 -4.01
CA LEU A 64 -3.33 11.02 -3.45
C LEU A 64 -3.97 12.40 -3.60
N ILE A 65 -4.67 12.66 -4.71
CA ILE A 65 -5.45 13.88 -4.89
C ILE A 65 -6.61 13.93 -3.90
N ASP A 66 -7.29 12.80 -3.67
CA ASP A 66 -8.36 12.69 -2.67
C ASP A 66 -7.84 13.02 -1.26
N ALA A 67 -6.70 12.43 -0.88
CA ALA A 67 -6.00 12.76 0.36
C ALA A 67 -5.61 14.25 0.44
N ALA A 68 -5.22 14.88 -0.67
CA ALA A 68 -4.90 16.31 -0.71
C ALA A 68 -6.14 17.21 -0.54
N VAL A 69 -7.30 16.79 -1.06
CA VAL A 69 -8.57 17.47 -0.83
C VAL A 69 -8.94 17.40 0.65
N ASP A 70 -8.85 16.22 1.27
CA ASP A 70 -9.10 16.06 2.71
C ASP A 70 -8.12 16.89 3.56
N ALA A 71 -6.83 16.91 3.20
CA ALA A 71 -5.81 17.72 3.86
C ALA A 71 -6.12 19.23 3.73
N SER A 72 -6.62 19.68 2.57
CA SER A 72 -7.02 21.07 2.35
C SER A 72 -8.25 21.48 3.18
N ALA A 73 -9.13 20.52 3.50
CA ALA A 73 -10.32 20.72 4.32
C ALA A 73 -10.11 20.38 5.81
N TRP A 74 -8.89 20.04 6.21
CA TRP A 74 -8.55 19.49 7.53
C TRP A 74 -9.14 20.26 8.72
N ASN A 75 -9.19 21.59 8.64
CA ASN A 75 -9.73 22.43 9.71
C ASN A 75 -11.24 22.18 9.98
N VAL A 76 -12.00 21.78 8.95
CA VAL A 76 -13.45 21.58 9.02
C VAL A 76 -13.81 20.12 9.37
N LEU A 77 -12.88 19.17 9.18
CA LEU A 77 -13.10 17.76 9.54
C LEU A 77 -13.25 17.58 11.06
N SER A 78 -14.13 16.67 11.46
CA SER A 78 -14.26 16.20 12.84
C SER A 78 -13.02 15.40 13.30
N PRO A 79 -12.77 15.25 14.62
CA PRO A 79 -11.63 14.49 15.11
C PRO A 79 -11.54 13.04 14.61
N SER A 80 -12.68 12.36 14.46
CA SER A 80 -12.72 11.00 13.91
C SER A 80 -12.40 10.93 12.42
N GLU A 81 -12.87 11.90 11.63
CA GLU A 81 -12.58 11.99 10.19
C GLU A 81 -11.11 12.31 9.93
N ARG A 82 -10.49 13.13 10.79
CA ARG A 82 -9.06 13.44 10.72
C ARG A 82 -8.18 12.19 10.82
N ILE A 83 -8.51 11.27 11.73
CA ILE A 83 -7.75 10.00 11.87
C ILE A 83 -7.88 9.14 10.61
N LEU A 84 -9.08 9.08 10.01
CA LEU A 84 -9.31 8.35 8.76
C LEU A 84 -8.55 8.99 7.59
N SER A 85 -8.56 10.31 7.49
CA SER A 85 -7.83 11.08 6.48
C SER A 85 -6.31 10.91 6.61
N ASP A 86 -5.76 10.94 7.83
CA ASP A 86 -4.33 10.67 8.06
C ASP A 86 -3.96 9.24 7.61
N ARG A 87 -4.81 8.26 7.91
CA ARG A 87 -4.61 6.87 7.47
C ARG A 87 -4.69 6.74 5.95
N ALA A 88 -5.68 7.37 5.32
CA ALA A 88 -5.83 7.38 3.86
C ALA A 88 -4.61 8.01 3.17
N SER A 89 -4.12 9.13 3.71
CA SER A 89 -2.91 9.80 3.25
C SER A 89 -1.67 8.90 3.35
N ALA A 90 -1.47 8.24 4.49
CA ALA A 90 -0.35 7.32 4.69
C ALA A 90 -0.42 6.08 3.78
N GLN A 91 -1.64 5.57 3.52
CA GLN A 91 -1.85 4.47 2.58
C GLN A 91 -1.54 4.90 1.15
N ALA A 92 -2.05 6.05 0.70
CA ALA A 92 -1.78 6.59 -0.63
C ALA A 92 -0.27 6.81 -0.86
N GLU A 93 0.44 7.35 0.14
CA GLU A 93 1.90 7.52 0.09
C GLU A 93 2.63 6.16 0.00
N THR A 94 2.20 5.18 0.79
CA THR A 94 2.78 3.82 0.75
C THR A 94 2.59 3.21 -0.64
N HIS A 95 1.39 3.30 -1.22
CA HIS A 95 1.14 2.82 -2.57
C HIS A 95 1.99 3.57 -3.62
N LEU A 96 2.22 4.86 -3.43
CA LEU A 96 3.12 5.64 -4.28
C LEU A 96 4.56 5.12 -4.20
N ARG A 97 5.09 4.81 -3.02
CA ARG A 97 6.45 4.24 -2.85
C ARG A 97 6.61 2.88 -3.52
N LEU A 98 5.56 2.05 -3.48
CA LEU A 98 5.56 0.70 -4.04
C LEU A 98 5.42 0.66 -5.58
N LEU A 99 5.14 1.79 -6.24
CA LEU A 99 5.05 1.84 -7.68
C LEU A 99 6.43 1.54 -8.32
N PRO A 100 6.50 0.66 -9.34
CA PRO A 100 7.73 0.31 -10.04
C PRO A 100 8.13 1.40 -11.05
N ILE A 101 8.32 2.62 -10.58
CA ILE A 101 8.61 3.81 -11.39
C ILE A 101 9.84 4.50 -10.83
N LYS A 102 10.72 4.96 -11.72
CA LYS A 102 11.89 5.73 -11.32
C LYS A 102 11.48 6.99 -10.57
N GLY A 103 11.99 7.15 -9.36
CA GLY A 103 11.72 8.32 -8.53
C GLY A 103 10.39 8.27 -7.77
N SER A 104 9.73 7.11 -7.68
CA SER A 104 8.51 6.94 -6.85
C SER A 104 8.74 7.36 -5.40
N GLY A 105 9.84 6.94 -4.79
CA GLY A 105 10.20 7.34 -3.42
C GLY A 105 10.45 8.84 -3.26
N VAL A 106 11.01 9.50 -4.28
CA VAL A 106 11.20 10.96 -4.28
C VAL A 106 9.85 11.66 -4.37
N ALA A 107 8.97 11.21 -5.27
CA ALA A 107 7.62 11.74 -5.40
C ALA A 107 6.81 11.55 -4.11
N ALA A 108 6.97 10.41 -3.42
CA ALA A 108 6.35 10.15 -2.13
C ALA A 108 6.83 11.12 -1.04
N ASN A 109 8.14 11.33 -0.90
CA ASN A 109 8.67 12.29 0.07
C ASN A 109 8.21 13.72 -0.24
N TRP A 110 8.19 14.11 -1.52
CA TRP A 110 7.67 15.40 -1.96
C TRP A 110 6.19 15.53 -1.62
N ALA A 111 5.38 14.52 -1.95
CA ALA A 111 3.95 14.55 -1.69
C ALA A 111 3.62 14.60 -0.20
N ALA A 112 4.36 13.86 0.64
CA ALA A 112 4.19 13.90 2.09
C ALA A 112 4.43 15.31 2.65
N HIS A 113 5.44 16.02 2.14
CA HIS A 113 5.72 17.39 2.53
C HIS A 113 4.61 18.36 2.07
N GLU A 114 4.19 18.24 0.80
CA GLU A 114 3.11 19.08 0.26
C GLU A 114 1.77 18.84 1.00
N LEU A 115 1.43 17.59 1.30
CA LEU A 115 0.24 17.22 2.09
C LEU A 115 0.29 17.84 3.50
N ALA A 116 1.46 17.84 4.14
CA ALA A 116 1.65 18.50 5.43
C ALA A 116 1.49 20.03 5.33
N ASP A 117 1.98 20.64 4.25
CA ASP A 117 1.83 22.07 4.01
C ASP A 117 0.38 22.46 3.68
N LEU A 118 -0.34 21.64 2.89
CA LEU A 118 -1.78 21.78 2.66
C LEU A 118 -2.58 21.74 3.96
N LYS A 119 -2.21 20.81 4.86
CA LYS A 119 -2.83 20.68 6.18
C LYS A 119 -2.57 21.91 7.05
N HIS A 120 -1.36 22.44 7.02
CA HIS A 120 -0.97 23.65 7.75
C HIS A 120 -1.64 24.93 7.20
N THR A 121 -1.76 25.05 5.88
CA THR A 121 -2.45 26.18 5.23
C THR A 121 -3.97 26.12 5.41
N SER A 122 -4.54 24.92 5.53
CA SER A 122 -5.96 24.71 5.89
C SER A 122 -6.31 25.28 7.26
N THR A 123 -5.46 25.07 8.27
CA THR A 123 -5.70 25.60 9.62
C THR A 123 -5.46 27.11 9.72
N THR A 124 -4.59 27.65 8.88
CA THR A 124 -4.25 29.08 8.86
C THR A 124 -5.28 29.93 8.07
N GLY A 125 -6.31 29.31 7.49
CA GLY A 125 -7.47 30.02 6.90
C GLY A 125 -7.25 30.52 5.47
N GLY A 126 -6.67 29.69 4.59
CA GLY A 126 -6.31 30.10 3.23
C GLY A 126 -7.39 29.89 2.17
N TYR A 127 -7.81 30.97 1.49
CA TYR A 127 -8.48 30.92 0.17
C TYR A 127 -7.62 30.28 -0.94
N GLN A 128 -6.32 30.07 -0.66
CA GLN A 128 -5.34 29.54 -1.62
C GLN A 128 -5.23 28.01 -1.61
N THR A 129 -5.89 27.32 -0.67
CA THR A 129 -5.77 25.85 -0.54
C THR A 129 -6.33 25.12 -1.76
N ALA A 130 -7.38 25.65 -2.39
CA ALA A 130 -7.92 25.06 -3.63
C ALA A 130 -6.93 25.21 -4.80
N ALA A 131 -6.19 26.31 -4.87
CA ALA A 131 -5.19 26.53 -5.91
C ALA A 131 -3.97 25.62 -5.73
N SER A 132 -3.50 25.45 -4.48
CA SER A 132 -2.39 24.55 -4.16
C SER A 132 -2.74 23.08 -4.40
N VAL A 133 -3.98 22.64 -4.14
CA VAL A 133 -4.46 21.30 -4.54
C VAL A 133 -4.42 21.12 -6.06
N GLY A 134 -4.76 22.17 -6.82
CA GLY A 134 -4.65 22.17 -8.28
C GLY A 134 -3.21 22.00 -8.76
N GLU A 135 -2.27 22.75 -8.19
CA GLU A 135 -0.83 22.62 -8.50
C GLU A 135 -0.29 21.23 -8.12
N PHE A 136 -0.67 20.73 -6.95
CA PHE A 136 -0.31 19.40 -6.48
C PHE A 136 -0.71 18.32 -7.50
N ARG A 137 -1.98 18.35 -7.94
CA ARG A 137 -2.49 17.46 -8.99
C ARG A 137 -1.68 17.59 -10.27
N ASP A 138 -1.46 18.81 -10.74
CA ASP A 138 -0.81 19.04 -12.03
C ASP A 138 0.66 18.56 -12.02
N ARG A 139 1.35 18.69 -10.88
CA ARG A 139 2.69 18.13 -10.69
C ARG A 139 2.70 16.60 -10.63
N LEU A 140 1.69 15.96 -10.04
CA LEU A 140 1.53 14.50 -10.09
C LEU A 140 1.21 13.99 -11.49
N VAL A 141 0.39 14.71 -12.24
CA VAL A 141 0.10 14.41 -13.66
C VAL A 141 1.37 14.56 -14.50
N LEU A 142 2.14 15.63 -14.28
CA LEU A 142 3.44 15.81 -14.93
C LEU A 142 4.41 14.67 -14.59
N TRP A 143 4.40 14.20 -13.34
CA TRP A 143 5.20 13.05 -12.93
C TRP A 143 4.76 11.74 -13.59
N ARG A 144 3.45 11.51 -13.71
CA ARG A 144 2.90 10.37 -14.45
C ARG A 144 3.39 10.34 -15.89
N ASP A 145 3.31 11.49 -16.57
CA ASP A 145 3.60 11.59 -17.99
C ASP A 145 5.12 11.62 -18.25
N LYS A 146 5.90 12.28 -17.36
CA LYS A 146 7.35 12.50 -17.50
C LYS A 146 8.07 12.32 -16.15
N PRO A 147 8.20 11.07 -15.64
CA PRO A 147 8.71 10.81 -14.30
C PRO A 147 10.16 11.28 -14.10
N ASN A 148 11.01 11.19 -15.13
CA ASN A 148 12.39 11.65 -15.05
C ASN A 148 12.52 13.18 -14.90
N ARG A 149 11.64 13.94 -15.55
CA ARG A 149 11.65 15.41 -15.47
C ARG A 149 11.06 15.87 -14.15
N ALA A 150 9.91 15.31 -13.76
CA ALA A 150 9.26 15.64 -12.50
C ALA A 150 10.12 15.25 -11.30
N ARG A 151 10.83 14.12 -11.34
CA ARG A 151 11.79 13.75 -10.29
C ARG A 151 12.81 14.87 -10.01
N LYS A 152 13.35 15.51 -11.06
CA LYS A 152 14.31 16.61 -10.88
C LYS A 152 13.66 17.83 -10.24
N ALA A 153 12.43 18.15 -10.64
CA ALA A 153 11.67 19.23 -10.01
C ALA A 153 11.40 18.94 -8.53
N PHE A 154 10.92 17.73 -8.20
CA PHE A 154 10.69 17.31 -6.81
C PHE A 154 11.95 17.33 -5.96
N LEU A 155 13.10 16.90 -6.50
CA LEU A 155 14.37 17.01 -5.78
C LEU A 155 14.74 18.48 -5.52
N ALA A 156 14.59 19.36 -6.51
CA ALA A 156 14.86 20.78 -6.33
C ALA A 156 13.92 21.43 -5.30
N ASP A 157 12.64 21.01 -5.24
CA ASP A 157 11.70 21.45 -4.20
C ASP A 157 12.13 20.96 -2.81
N LEU A 158 12.44 19.67 -2.69
CA LEU A 158 12.90 19.07 -1.43
C LEU A 158 14.19 19.73 -0.93
N GLU A 159 15.12 20.03 -1.84
CA GLU A 159 16.35 20.78 -1.51
C GLU A 159 16.01 22.20 -1.02
N ARG A 160 15.14 22.93 -1.74
CA ARG A 160 14.70 24.26 -1.35
C ARG A 160 14.07 24.26 0.05
N TRP A 161 13.19 23.30 0.35
CA TRP A 161 12.56 23.18 1.65
C TRP A 161 13.58 22.84 2.74
N ARG A 162 14.52 21.93 2.45
CA ARG A 162 15.60 21.58 3.40
C ARG A 162 16.39 22.81 3.83
N PHE A 163 16.75 23.69 2.88
CA PHE A 163 17.47 24.93 3.18
C PHE A 163 16.60 25.98 3.87
N SER A 164 15.31 26.04 3.55
CA SER A 164 14.36 26.96 4.20
C SER A 164 14.14 26.61 5.68
N GLU A 165 14.09 25.31 6.00
CA GLU A 165 14.00 24.81 7.38
C GLU A 165 15.27 25.15 8.19
N THR A 166 16.46 25.03 7.59
CA THR A 166 17.74 25.33 8.27
C THR A 166 18.02 26.82 8.45
N ALA A 167 17.37 27.68 7.65
CA ALA A 167 17.52 29.14 7.74
C ALA A 167 16.58 29.78 8.77
N ARG A 168 15.64 29.02 9.37
CA ARG A 168 14.79 29.51 10.45
C ARG A 168 15.62 29.53 11.74
N PRO A 169 15.87 30.70 12.38
CA PRO A 169 16.57 30.73 13.66
C PRO A 169 15.77 29.91 14.67
N GLU A 170 16.46 28.96 15.30
CA GLU A 170 15.96 28.11 16.38
C GLU A 170 15.27 28.95 17.46
N SER A 171 13.93 29.01 17.42
CA SER A 171 13.17 29.18 18.66
C SER A 171 13.37 27.88 19.45
N PRO A 172 13.84 27.93 20.71
CA PRO A 172 14.30 26.74 21.41
C PRO A 172 13.16 25.71 21.52
N LYS A 173 13.30 24.61 20.78
CA LYS A 173 12.50 23.40 21.00
C LYS A 173 12.92 22.79 22.33
N THR A 174 12.02 22.84 23.30
CA THR A 174 12.06 21.97 24.48
C THR A 174 12.10 20.51 24.03
N GLY A 175 13.21 19.83 24.34
CA GLY A 175 13.24 18.38 24.60
C GLY A 175 13.56 17.47 23.42
N ALA A 176 14.85 17.13 23.27
CA ALA A 176 15.32 16.00 22.50
C ALA A 176 15.05 14.65 23.22
N SER A 177 14.83 13.63 22.39
CA SER A 177 14.99 12.17 22.54
C SER A 177 15.72 11.62 23.77
N THR A 178 15.17 10.58 24.44
CA THR A 178 15.78 9.23 24.60
C THR A 178 14.87 8.24 25.38
N THR A 179 14.70 7.05 24.80
CA THR A 179 14.71 5.69 25.40
C THR A 179 14.16 5.47 26.83
N THR A 180 13.12 4.63 26.98
CA THR A 180 13.12 3.34 27.71
C THR A 180 11.69 2.76 27.82
N ALA A 181 11.57 1.47 27.52
CA ALA A 181 10.37 0.65 27.64
C ALA A 181 10.20 0.08 29.06
N SER A 182 8.95 -0.23 29.43
CA SER A 182 8.53 -1.18 30.50
C SER A 182 8.85 -0.75 31.95
N GLU A 183 7.99 -0.80 32.97
CA GLU A 183 6.78 -1.55 33.31
C GLU A 183 5.95 -0.74 34.34
N PRO A 184 4.67 -1.08 34.58
CA PRO A 184 3.81 -0.49 35.59
C PRO A 184 3.99 -1.19 36.95
N SER A 185 4.04 -0.43 38.05
CA SER A 185 3.86 -1.02 39.38
C SER A 185 2.96 -0.13 40.22
N ALA A 186 1.80 -0.69 40.54
CA ALA A 186 0.89 -0.23 41.57
C ALA A 186 1.45 -0.56 42.95
N GLU A 187 1.35 0.36 43.91
CA GLU A 187 0.50 0.17 45.10
C GLU A 187 0.54 1.41 46.03
N ARG A 188 -0.63 2.07 46.09
CA ARG A 188 -1.48 2.14 47.30
C ARG A 188 -0.96 2.92 48.52
N SER A 189 -1.59 4.07 48.78
CA SER A 189 -2.17 4.30 50.11
C SER A 189 -3.26 5.38 50.16
N ALA A 190 -4.44 4.90 50.58
CA ALA A 190 -5.42 5.48 51.50
C ALA A 190 -6.22 6.75 51.15
N GLU A 191 -7.49 6.47 50.82
CA GLU A 191 -8.71 7.27 50.83
C GLU A 191 -9.26 7.52 52.27
N PRO A 192 -10.18 8.49 52.46
CA PRO A 192 -11.48 8.17 53.07
C PRO A 192 -12.73 8.80 52.39
N ALA A 193 -13.52 7.95 51.72
CA ALA A 193 -14.97 7.69 51.70
C ALA A 193 -16.04 8.81 51.82
N ARG A 194 -16.92 8.89 50.79
CA ARG A 194 -18.40 8.55 50.77
C ARG A 194 -19.20 9.42 49.76
N PRO A 195 -20.41 9.01 49.31
CA PRO A 195 -20.88 7.67 48.91
C PRO A 195 -21.61 7.66 47.54
N THR A 196 -21.62 6.50 46.90
CA THR A 196 -22.41 6.16 45.70
C THR A 196 -23.75 5.53 46.08
N PRO A 197 -24.80 5.65 45.24
CA PRO A 197 -25.72 4.54 45.00
C PRO A 197 -25.64 4.06 43.54
N ALA A 198 -25.51 2.74 43.38
CA ALA A 198 -25.44 2.01 42.11
C ALA A 198 -26.82 1.37 41.77
N PRO A 199 -26.93 0.45 40.78
CA PRO A 199 -27.42 0.69 39.42
C PRO A 199 -28.78 0.02 39.13
N ALA A 200 -29.43 0.37 38.02
CA ALA A 200 -30.64 -0.33 37.56
C ALA A 200 -30.62 -0.61 36.05
N ALA A 201 -31.20 -1.76 35.72
CA ALA A 201 -31.05 -2.56 34.51
C ALA A 201 -31.75 -2.04 33.25
N ALA A 202 -31.36 -2.64 32.12
CA ALA A 202 -31.93 -2.50 30.79
C ALA A 202 -33.40 -2.94 30.70
N THR A 203 -34.19 -2.19 29.93
CA THR A 203 -35.42 -2.67 29.27
C THR A 203 -35.52 -2.07 27.86
N PRO A 204 -36.05 -2.81 26.87
CA PRO A 204 -36.16 -2.36 25.48
C PRO A 204 -37.38 -1.44 25.29
N VAL A 205 -37.19 -0.30 24.63
CA VAL A 205 -38.29 0.60 24.25
C VAL A 205 -38.95 0.11 22.96
N VAL A 206 -40.24 -0.21 23.11
CA VAL A 206 -41.21 -0.60 22.09
C VAL A 206 -41.62 0.60 21.23
N VAL A 207 -41.78 0.35 19.93
CA VAL A 207 -42.35 1.24 18.91
C VAL A 207 -43.79 1.63 19.27
N GLY A 208 -44.08 2.93 19.29
CA GLY A 208 -45.43 3.47 19.46
C GLY A 208 -45.62 4.74 18.63
N ALA A 209 -46.43 4.64 17.58
CA ALA A 209 -46.91 5.76 16.79
C ALA A 209 -47.87 6.64 17.60
N GLY A 210 -47.86 7.95 17.34
CA GLY A 210 -48.86 8.88 17.88
C GLY A 210 -48.56 10.33 17.54
N SER A 211 -49.26 10.85 16.54
CA SER A 211 -49.33 12.27 16.17
C SER A 211 -49.58 13.19 17.36
N SER A 212 -49.00 14.40 17.31
CA SER A 212 -49.73 15.69 17.33
C SER A 212 -48.75 16.86 17.33
N GLU A 213 -48.79 17.69 16.28
CA GLU A 213 -48.28 19.07 16.31
C GLU A 213 -49.18 19.96 17.21
N PRO A 214 -48.72 21.13 17.68
CA PRO A 214 -48.82 22.34 16.86
C PRO A 214 -47.60 23.28 16.93
N SER A 215 -47.13 23.69 15.74
CA SER A 215 -46.74 25.04 15.34
C SER A 215 -45.95 25.93 16.32
N ARG A 216 -44.63 26.07 16.06
CA ARG A 216 -43.95 27.38 16.15
C ARG A 216 -43.01 27.56 14.96
N THR A 217 -43.25 28.66 14.28
CA THR A 217 -42.56 29.20 13.11
C THR A 217 -41.05 29.25 13.28
N PHE A 218 -40.34 28.49 12.46
CA PHE A 218 -38.98 28.81 12.04
C PHE A 218 -38.94 28.71 10.51
N GLU A 219 -38.63 29.83 9.88
CA GLU A 219 -38.52 30.00 8.45
C GLU A 219 -37.31 29.18 7.95
N ARG A 220 -37.60 28.13 7.16
CA ARG A 220 -36.60 27.25 6.55
C ARG A 220 -36.21 27.85 5.19
N PRO A 221 -34.91 27.98 4.86
CA PRO A 221 -34.51 28.32 3.49
C PRO A 221 -35.00 27.22 2.54
N SER A 222 -35.60 27.65 1.42
CA SER A 222 -36.22 26.81 0.41
C SER A 222 -35.25 25.73 -0.09
N THR A 223 -35.60 24.47 0.14
CA THR A 223 -35.04 23.34 -0.60
C THR A 223 -35.51 23.41 -2.05
N PRO A 224 -34.64 23.31 -3.07
CA PRO A 224 -35.08 23.10 -4.43
C PRO A 224 -35.77 21.73 -4.51
N THR A 225 -37.05 21.74 -4.85
CA THR A 225 -37.79 20.54 -5.25
C THR A 225 -37.09 19.94 -6.46
N ILE A 226 -36.39 18.82 -6.26
CA ILE A 226 -35.98 17.94 -7.35
C ILE A 226 -37.26 17.26 -7.85
N VAL A 227 -37.81 17.79 -8.95
CA VAL A 227 -38.79 17.06 -9.76
C VAL A 227 -38.03 15.92 -10.43
N LEU A 228 -38.27 14.70 -9.97
CA LEU A 228 -37.81 13.50 -10.65
C LEU A 228 -38.52 13.44 -12.03
N PRO A 229 -37.80 13.38 -13.16
CA PRO A 229 -38.44 13.12 -14.44
C PRO A 229 -39.07 11.71 -14.40
N PRO A 230 -40.22 11.48 -15.07
CA PRO A 230 -40.75 10.13 -15.20
C PRO A 230 -39.70 9.25 -15.87
N ALA A 231 -39.48 8.06 -15.29
CA ALA A 231 -38.53 7.07 -15.78
C ALA A 231 -38.76 6.85 -17.28
N SER A 232 -37.87 7.40 -18.10
CA SER A 232 -37.78 6.99 -19.50
C SER A 232 -37.20 5.58 -19.47
N GLU A 233 -37.90 4.62 -20.05
CA GLU A 233 -37.44 3.24 -20.20
C GLU A 233 -36.11 3.23 -20.97
N HIS A 234 -35.00 3.14 -20.23
CA HIS A 234 -33.66 3.02 -20.79
C HIS A 234 -33.33 1.52 -20.93
N PRO A 235 -32.76 1.08 -22.07
CA PRO A 235 -32.45 -0.33 -22.35
C PRO A 235 -31.40 -0.98 -21.41
N GLY A 236 -30.83 -0.22 -20.45
CA GLY A 236 -29.83 -0.72 -19.49
C GLY A 236 -30.42 -1.50 -18.30
N SER A 237 -31.71 -1.34 -17.99
CA SER A 237 -32.35 -2.11 -16.91
C SER A 237 -32.48 -3.60 -17.27
N ASP A 238 -32.63 -3.90 -18.55
CA ASP A 238 -32.73 -5.27 -19.05
C ASP A 238 -31.36 -5.95 -19.06
N GLU A 239 -30.30 -5.22 -19.37
CA GLU A 239 -28.93 -5.73 -19.30
C GLU A 239 -28.54 -6.05 -17.84
N THR A 240 -28.91 -5.19 -16.90
CA THR A 240 -28.69 -5.44 -15.47
C THR A 240 -29.44 -6.67 -14.98
N ARG A 241 -30.72 -6.84 -15.39
CA ARG A 241 -31.51 -8.04 -15.08
C ARG A 241 -30.95 -9.31 -15.73
N ARG A 242 -30.43 -9.20 -16.95
CA ARG A 242 -29.83 -10.33 -17.67
C ARG A 242 -28.52 -10.78 -17.04
N LEU A 243 -27.69 -9.85 -16.56
CA LEU A 243 -26.46 -10.16 -15.84
C LEU A 243 -26.75 -10.80 -14.47
N LEU A 244 -27.76 -10.32 -13.73
CA LEU A 244 -28.19 -10.96 -12.49
C LEU A 244 -28.75 -12.37 -12.74
N ALA A 245 -29.51 -12.59 -13.82
CA ALA A 245 -30.02 -13.90 -14.19
C ALA A 245 -28.92 -14.87 -14.65
N ASP A 246 -27.86 -14.39 -15.30
CA ASP A 246 -26.70 -15.20 -15.66
C ASP A 246 -25.83 -15.57 -14.44
N VAL A 247 -25.75 -14.70 -13.43
CA VAL A 247 -25.08 -14.99 -12.16
C VAL A 247 -25.83 -16.07 -11.38
N ASP A 248 -27.16 -16.01 -11.34
CA ASP A 248 -28.00 -17.06 -10.71
C ASP A 248 -27.93 -18.41 -11.44
N ARG A 249 -27.51 -18.41 -12.71
CA ARG A 249 -27.35 -19.62 -13.53
C ARG A 249 -25.98 -20.28 -13.40
N LEU A 250 -24.98 -19.56 -12.88
CA LEU A 250 -23.73 -20.16 -12.46
C LEU A 250 -23.96 -20.82 -11.10
N ASP A 251 -24.49 -22.04 -11.13
CA ASP A 251 -24.42 -22.96 -10.00
C ASP A 251 -22.95 -23.36 -9.82
N VAL A 252 -22.20 -22.51 -9.11
CA VAL A 252 -20.82 -22.79 -8.72
C VAL A 252 -20.92 -23.83 -7.61
N PRO A 253 -20.47 -25.09 -7.82
CA PRO A 253 -20.45 -26.05 -6.74
C PRO A 253 -19.56 -25.48 -5.64
N SER A 254 -20.20 -25.14 -4.52
CA SER A 254 -19.54 -24.77 -3.29
C SER A 254 -18.51 -25.86 -3.01
N ARG A 255 -17.23 -25.48 -3.08
CA ARG A 255 -16.12 -26.36 -2.76
C ARG A 255 -16.11 -26.53 -1.25
N GLU A 256 -17.05 -27.31 -0.73
CA GLU A 256 -16.97 -27.89 0.60
C GLU A 256 -15.69 -28.73 0.62
N ARG A 257 -14.63 -28.17 1.20
CA ARG A 257 -13.50 -28.98 1.65
C ARG A 257 -14.06 -29.92 2.72
N PRO A 258 -13.91 -31.25 2.59
CA PRO A 258 -14.04 -32.13 3.73
C PRO A 258 -13.09 -31.62 4.81
N VAL A 259 -13.63 -31.34 5.99
CA VAL A 259 -12.84 -31.12 7.19
C VAL A 259 -12.15 -32.45 7.47
N GLU A 260 -10.87 -32.52 7.13
CA GLU A 260 -10.01 -33.62 7.52
C GLU A 260 -9.89 -33.56 9.05
N GLU A 261 -10.63 -34.46 9.67
CA GLU A 261 -10.72 -34.70 11.10
C GLU A 261 -9.30 -34.87 11.66
N LEU A 262 -8.84 -33.88 12.43
CA LEU A 262 -7.58 -33.98 13.16
C LEU A 262 -7.65 -35.22 14.07
N PRO A 263 -6.61 -36.08 14.11
CA PRO A 263 -6.55 -37.13 15.11
C PRO A 263 -6.53 -36.51 16.52
N PRO A 264 -7.11 -37.19 17.52
CA PRO A 264 -7.17 -36.68 18.88
C PRO A 264 -5.75 -36.45 19.40
N VAL A 265 -5.52 -35.25 19.93
CA VAL A 265 -4.32 -34.89 20.69
C VAL A 265 -4.24 -35.84 21.88
N GLU A 266 -3.35 -36.83 21.81
CA GLU A 266 -2.91 -37.57 22.99
C GLU A 266 -2.30 -36.56 23.96
N GLN A 267 -3.01 -36.30 25.06
CA GLN A 267 -2.47 -35.62 26.23
C GLN A 267 -1.28 -36.45 26.74
N PRO A 268 -0.07 -35.86 26.87
CA PRO A 268 1.01 -36.52 27.58
C PRO A 268 0.59 -36.70 29.03
N ALA A 269 0.44 -37.96 29.42
CA ALA A 269 0.23 -38.36 30.81
C ALA A 269 1.36 -37.79 31.69
N ALA A 270 0.95 -37.23 32.83
CA ALA A 270 1.86 -36.86 33.90
C ALA A 270 2.67 -38.08 34.38
N PRO A 271 4.00 -37.98 34.52
CA PRO A 271 4.76 -39.00 35.23
C PRO A 271 4.79 -38.67 36.73
N ALA A 272 4.20 -39.56 37.52
CA ALA A 272 4.43 -39.67 38.96
C ALA A 272 5.80 -40.36 39.22
N PRO A 273 6.34 -40.28 40.45
CA PRO A 273 7.77 -40.31 40.73
C PRO A 273 8.32 -41.74 40.93
N SER A 274 9.53 -42.00 40.43
CA SER A 274 10.37 -43.08 40.95
C SER A 274 11.83 -42.68 40.97
N SER A 275 12.34 -42.66 42.20
CA SER A 275 13.72 -42.62 42.66
C SER A 275 14.66 -43.58 41.92
N GLY A 276 15.95 -43.22 41.81
CA GLY A 276 17.00 -44.22 41.61
C GLY A 276 18.27 -43.74 40.88
N GLU A 277 19.13 -43.03 41.61
CA GLU A 277 20.58 -43.27 41.70
C GLU A 277 21.54 -43.04 40.50
N THR A 278 22.42 -42.03 40.69
CA THR A 278 23.89 -41.96 40.42
C THR A 278 24.41 -42.15 38.99
N ALA A 279 25.38 -41.40 38.45
CA ALA A 279 26.58 -40.83 39.05
C ALA A 279 27.17 -39.75 38.13
N SER A 280 27.94 -38.84 38.76
CA SER A 280 29.09 -38.05 38.27
C SER A 280 29.36 -37.93 36.76
N GLU A 281 29.52 -36.71 36.24
CA GLU A 281 30.86 -36.10 36.06
C GLU A 281 30.73 -34.66 35.50
N SER A 282 31.33 -33.72 36.22
CA SER A 282 31.76 -32.38 35.77
C SER A 282 33.21 -32.31 36.28
N PRO A 283 34.20 -31.73 35.57
CA PRO A 283 34.25 -30.28 35.42
C PRO A 283 35.04 -29.71 34.21
N ALA A 284 35.09 -28.38 34.19
CA ALA A 284 36.11 -27.46 33.63
C ALA A 284 35.86 -26.96 32.19
N GLU A 285 35.61 -25.67 31.93
CA GLU A 285 36.39 -24.43 32.19
C GLU A 285 37.28 -24.04 31.01
N SER A 286 37.00 -22.88 30.39
CA SER A 286 37.87 -22.00 29.57
C SER A 286 36.95 -20.89 29.02
N THR A 287 36.69 -19.74 29.64
CA THR A 287 37.54 -18.57 29.97
C THR A 287 38.25 -17.92 28.77
N ALA A 288 37.83 -16.67 28.51
CA ALA A 288 38.59 -15.49 28.04
C ALA A 288 39.15 -15.50 26.59
N ASP A 289 39.38 -14.40 25.87
CA ASP A 289 39.36 -12.95 26.13
C ASP A 289 39.59 -12.18 24.80
N GLY A 290 39.43 -10.84 24.83
CA GLY A 290 40.13 -9.87 23.95
C GLY A 290 39.30 -9.35 22.78
N ASP A 291 38.69 -8.16 22.81
CA ASP A 291 39.24 -6.80 22.94
C ASP A 291 40.21 -6.42 21.80
N GLU A 292 39.69 -5.74 20.77
CA GLU A 292 40.51 -4.97 19.81
C GLU A 292 39.74 -3.70 19.41
N SER A 293 39.69 -2.77 20.37
CA SER A 293 39.16 -1.41 20.21
C SER A 293 40.28 -0.37 20.29
N ASP A 294 41.32 -0.44 19.46
CA ASP A 294 42.21 0.73 19.28
C ASP A 294 43.14 0.52 18.08
N ARG A 295 43.01 1.37 17.04
CA ARG A 295 43.98 1.70 15.96
C ARG A 295 43.24 2.14 14.70
N MET A 296 43.01 3.45 14.58
CA MET A 296 43.26 4.26 13.38
C MET A 296 42.57 5.60 13.58
N ARG A 297 43.14 6.39 14.48
CA ARG A 297 42.84 7.81 14.64
C ARG A 297 44.16 8.56 14.70
N GLU A 298 44.89 8.55 13.58
CA GLU A 298 46.00 9.45 13.29
C GLU A 298 46.25 9.36 11.77
N ASP A 299 46.67 10.47 11.16
CA ASP A 299 46.90 10.69 9.72
C ASP A 299 45.75 11.28 8.88
N ARG A 300 45.33 12.52 9.20
CA ARG A 300 45.12 13.54 8.14
C ARG A 300 45.09 15.01 8.64
N GLU A 301 45.98 15.38 9.54
CA GLU A 301 46.34 16.79 9.77
C GLU A 301 47.74 17.06 9.21
N GLN A 302 47.83 17.23 7.89
CA GLN A 302 48.97 17.87 7.23
C GLN A 302 48.61 18.20 5.77
N SER A 303 48.03 19.37 5.57
CA SER A 303 48.26 20.15 4.34
C SER A 303 48.07 21.62 4.67
N GLY A 304 49.19 22.31 4.90
CA GLY A 304 49.27 23.76 5.09
C GLY A 304 48.65 24.52 3.91
N VAL A 305 48.04 25.68 4.13
CA VAL A 305 48.72 26.95 4.42
C VAL A 305 49.83 27.23 3.38
N THR A 306 49.49 27.98 2.33
CA THR A 306 50.33 29.01 1.68
C THR A 306 49.48 29.89 0.75
N ALA A 307 49.92 31.16 0.59
CA ALA A 307 49.34 32.30 -0.15
C ALA A 307 48.20 33.03 0.57
N ARG A 308 48.37 34.15 1.31
CA ARG A 308 49.23 35.35 1.20
C ARG A 308 48.97 36.23 -0.04
N SER A 309 48.21 37.30 0.21
CA SER A 309 48.31 38.70 -0.26
C SER A 309 48.52 39.00 -1.75
N ALA A 310 47.58 39.75 -2.35
CA ALA A 310 47.79 41.16 -2.72
C ALA A 310 46.48 41.78 -3.26
N GLU A 311 45.90 42.71 -2.49
CA GLU A 311 45.32 43.99 -2.93
C GLU A 311 45.29 44.96 -1.74
#